data_AF-Q2LY13-F1
#
_entry.id   AF-Q2LY13-F1
#
_cell.length_a   1.000
_cell.length_b   1.000
_cell.length_c   1.000
_cell.angle_alpha   90.00
_cell.angle_beta   90.00
_cell.angle_gamma   90.00
#
_symmetry.space_group_name_H-M   'P 1'
#
loop_
_entity.id
_entity.type
_entity.pdbx_description
1 polymer ?
#
loop_
_entity_poly.entity_id
_entity_poly.type
_entity_poly.pdbx_seq_one_letter_code
_entity_poly.pdbx_strand_id
1 'polypeptide(L)'
;MDHIFRKMQLFSAATYSLGHGMNDAQKTMGIIAMALYSKGLLGDTFHIPFWVVILCYTVIAMGTASGGWRIVKTMGTRITRLRPIGGFCAETAAAISIIGASLAGIPVSTTHTITGAIVGVGSTIRVTAVRWGIAGTIIWAWIFTIPVSAFISAVLYFILKTLLQ
;
A
#
# COMPACT_ATOMS: atom_id res chain seq x y z
N MET A 1 -9.91 -6.88 -29.14
CA MET A 1 -8.83 -6.97 -28.12
C MET A 1 -9.20 -6.29 -26.80
N ASP A 2 -9.77 -5.09 -26.81
CA ASP A 2 -10.04 -4.33 -25.57
C ASP A 2 -10.95 -5.06 -24.55
N HIS A 3 -11.94 -5.83 -24.99
CA HIS A 3 -12.80 -6.61 -24.09
C HIS A 3 -12.04 -7.70 -23.30
N ILE A 4 -11.01 -8.30 -23.90
CA ILE A 4 -10.19 -9.34 -23.25
C ILE A 4 -9.30 -8.68 -22.21
N PHE A 5 -8.59 -7.60 -22.58
CA PHE A 5 -7.74 -6.86 -21.65
C PHE A 5 -8.52 -6.22 -20.50
N ARG A 6 -9.78 -5.85 -20.70
CA ARG A 6 -10.63 -5.36 -19.60
C ARG A 6 -10.95 -6.45 -18.57
N LYS A 7 -11.19 -7.68 -19.03
CA LYS A 7 -11.37 -8.85 -18.14
C LYS A 7 -10.06 -9.22 -17.44
N MET A 8 -8.95 -9.22 -18.17
CA MET A 8 -7.63 -9.49 -17.60
C MET A 8 -7.24 -8.41 -16.59
N GLN A 9 -7.55 -7.14 -16.85
CA GLN A 9 -7.31 -6.05 -15.91
C GLN A 9 -8.08 -6.26 -14.60
N LEU A 10 -9.33 -6.74 -14.67
CA LEU A 10 -10.08 -7.06 -13.44
C LEU A 10 -9.35 -8.14 -12.62
N PHE A 11 -8.80 -9.15 -13.29
CA PHE A 11 -8.02 -10.19 -12.64
C PHE A 11 -6.71 -9.65 -12.04
N SER A 12 -5.93 -8.85 -12.79
CA SER A 12 -4.70 -8.24 -12.27
C SER A 12 -4.96 -7.28 -11.12
N ALA A 13 -6.06 -6.51 -11.17
CA ALA A 13 -6.47 -5.63 -10.09
C ALA A 13 -6.82 -6.42 -8.83
N ALA A 14 -7.49 -7.58 -8.97
CA ALA A 14 -7.77 -8.48 -7.85
C ALA A 14 -6.48 -9.07 -7.26
N THR A 15 -5.55 -9.54 -8.10
CA THR A 15 -4.25 -10.05 -7.64
C THR A 15 -3.42 -8.96 -6.94
N TYR A 16 -3.38 -7.76 -7.50
CA TYR A 16 -2.73 -6.60 -6.88
C TYR A 16 -3.38 -6.25 -5.54
N SER A 17 -4.71 -6.25 -5.45
CA SER A 17 -5.45 -5.99 -4.21
C SER A 17 -5.14 -7.03 -3.14
N LEU A 18 -5.00 -8.30 -3.51
CA LEU A 18 -4.59 -9.36 -2.58
C LEU A 18 -3.16 -9.17 -2.09
N GLY A 19 -2.22 -8.89 -3.01
CA GLY A 19 -0.83 -8.58 -2.65
C GLY A 19 -0.72 -7.34 -1.75
N HIS A 20 -1.52 -6.31 -2.03
CA HIS A 20 -1.62 -5.11 -1.21
C HIS A 20 -2.06 -5.44 0.23
N GLY A 21 -3.12 -6.24 0.38
CA GLY A 21 -3.56 -6.72 1.70
C GLY A 21 -2.47 -7.52 2.41
N MET A 22 -1.82 -8.45 1.72
CA MET A 22 -0.77 -9.30 2.29
C MET A 22 0.39 -8.47 2.85
N ASN A 23 0.81 -7.40 2.17
CA ASN A 23 1.94 -6.58 2.60
C ASN A 23 1.57 -5.52 3.66
N ASP A 24 0.39 -4.92 3.55
CA ASP A 24 0.00 -3.80 4.43
C ASP A 24 -0.62 -4.27 5.74
N ALA A 25 -1.33 -5.41 5.73
CA ALA A 25 -1.91 -5.97 6.95
C ALA A 25 -0.84 -6.45 7.95
N GLN A 26 0.32 -6.90 7.47
CA GLN A 26 1.46 -7.26 8.33
C GLN A 26 1.94 -6.08 9.20
N LYS A 27 1.89 -4.85 8.68
CA LYS A 27 2.39 -3.66 9.39
C LYS A 27 1.53 -3.39 10.65
N THR A 28 0.21 -3.49 10.54
CA THR A 28 -0.72 -3.29 11.67
C THR A 28 -0.74 -4.50 12.60
N MET A 29 -0.71 -5.72 12.06
CA MET A 29 -0.62 -6.95 12.86
C MET A 29 0.62 -6.93 13.76
N GLY A 30 1.76 -6.48 13.24
CA GLY A 30 3.00 -6.37 14.01
C GLY A 30 2.86 -5.45 15.22
N ILE A 31 2.26 -4.27 15.06
CA ILE A 31 2.06 -3.31 16.16
C ILE A 31 1.14 -3.90 17.23
N ILE A 32 0.02 -4.51 16.83
CA ILE A 32 -0.95 -5.10 17.77
C ILE A 32 -0.32 -6.30 18.51
N ALA A 33 0.36 -7.19 17.78
CA ALA A 33 1.02 -8.35 18.36
C ALA A 33 2.12 -7.93 19.35
N MET A 34 2.92 -6.92 19.02
CA MET A 34 3.93 -6.37 19.94
C MET A 34 3.30 -5.79 21.21
N ALA A 35 2.17 -5.08 21.09
CA ALA A 35 1.46 -4.54 22.25
C ALA A 35 0.91 -5.66 23.16
N LEU A 36 0.33 -6.71 22.58
CA LEU A 36 -0.16 -7.88 23.32
C LEU A 36 0.99 -8.65 23.99
N TYR A 37 2.12 -8.79 23.30
CA TYR A 37 3.29 -9.52 23.79
C TYR A 37 3.93 -8.76 24.96
N SER A 38 4.09 -7.44 24.83
CA SER A 38 4.59 -6.59 25.90
C SER A 38 3.74 -6.62 27.18
N LYS A 39 2.47 -7.03 27.09
CA LYS A 39 1.56 -7.17 28.23
C LYS A 39 1.46 -8.61 28.77
N GLY A 40 2.21 -9.56 28.19
CA GLY A 40 2.18 -10.97 28.58
C GLY A 40 0.91 -11.72 28.14
N LEU A 41 0.09 -11.13 27.27
CA LEU A 41 -1.19 -11.71 26.84
C LEU A 41 -1.04 -12.81 25.76
N LEU A 42 0.16 -12.97 25.21
CA LEU A 42 0.48 -13.93 24.13
C LEU A 42 1.23 -15.18 24.62
N GLY A 43 1.57 -15.26 25.91
CA GLY A 43 2.45 -16.31 26.46
C GLY A 43 3.94 -16.08 26.17
N ASP A 44 4.74 -17.13 26.27
CA ASP A 44 6.21 -17.07 26.17
C ASP A 44 6.72 -16.90 24.72
N THR A 45 5.92 -17.29 23.73
CA THR A 45 6.30 -17.25 22.31
C THR A 45 5.59 -16.15 21.54
N PHE A 46 6.36 -15.36 20.80
CA PHE A 46 5.81 -14.33 19.93
C PHE A 46 5.11 -14.97 18.72
N HIS A 47 3.79 -14.81 18.64
CA HIS A 47 2.99 -15.23 17.50
C HIS A 47 1.89 -14.21 17.22
N ILE A 48 1.35 -14.21 16.00
CA ILE A 48 0.26 -13.32 15.60
C ILE A 48 -1.06 -14.09 15.77
N PRO A 49 -1.97 -13.66 16.67
CA PRO A 49 -3.23 -14.34 16.86
C PRO A 49 -4.11 -14.28 15.61
N PHE A 50 -4.80 -15.36 15.32
CA PHE A 50 -5.67 -15.44 14.14
C PHE A 50 -6.79 -14.37 14.12
N TRP A 51 -7.31 -13.99 15.29
CA TRP A 51 -8.31 -12.92 15.38
C TRP A 51 -7.73 -11.55 14.98
N VAL A 52 -6.46 -11.27 15.29
CA VAL A 52 -5.76 -10.04 14.86
C VAL A 52 -5.60 -10.04 13.35
N VAL A 53 -5.31 -11.21 12.77
CA VAL A 53 -5.19 -11.39 11.32
C VAL A 53 -6.50 -11.02 10.63
N ILE A 54 -7.61 -11.62 11.06
CA ILE A 54 -8.95 -11.33 10.49
C ILE A 54 -9.29 -9.85 10.67
N LEU A 55 -9.08 -9.29 11.86
CA LEU A 55 -9.39 -7.89 12.16
C LEU A 55 -8.62 -6.92 11.26
N CYS A 56 -7.32 -7.15 11.04
CA CYS A 56 -6.52 -6.27 10.18
C CYS A 56 -7.01 -6.33 8.72
N TYR A 57 -7.30 -7.52 8.19
CA TYR A 57 -7.82 -7.67 6.84
C TYR A 57 -9.20 -7.04 6.65
N THR A 58 -10.11 -7.20 7.61
CA THR A 58 -11.46 -6.60 7.52
C THR A 58 -11.40 -5.08 7.59
N VAL A 59 -10.58 -4.52 8.48
CA VAL A 59 -10.40 -3.06 8.60
C VAL A 59 -9.79 -2.48 7.33
N ILE A 60 -8.78 -3.12 6.74
CA ILE A 60 -8.19 -2.66 5.46
C ILE A 60 -9.22 -2.71 4.32
N ALA A 61 -9.98 -3.80 4.23
CA ALA A 61 -11.04 -3.93 3.23
C ALA A 61 -12.11 -2.83 3.39
N MET A 62 -12.56 -2.58 4.62
CA MET A 62 -13.53 -1.52 4.93
C MET A 62 -12.96 -0.11 4.66
N GLY A 63 -11.71 0.16 5.02
CA GLY A 63 -11.05 1.44 4.76
C GLY A 63 -10.92 1.72 3.25
N THR A 64 -10.55 0.69 2.48
CA THR A 64 -10.44 0.81 1.02
C THR A 64 -11.81 1.10 0.39
N ALA A 65 -12.86 0.40 0.82
CA ALA A 65 -14.22 0.59 0.32
C ALA A 65 -14.83 1.95 0.71
N SER A 66 -14.51 2.48 1.89
CA SER A 66 -15.09 3.74 2.39
C SER A 66 -14.38 5.00 1.87
N GLY A 67 -13.06 4.95 1.61
CA GLY A 67 -12.28 6.16 1.34
C GLY A 67 -11.27 6.10 0.19
N GLY A 68 -11.02 4.93 -0.40
CA GLY A 68 -9.93 4.74 -1.38
C GLY A 68 -10.12 5.46 -2.73
N TRP A 69 -11.34 5.89 -3.06
CA TRP A 69 -11.74 6.34 -4.39
C TRP A 69 -10.92 7.52 -4.94
N ARG A 70 -10.56 8.48 -4.09
CA ARG A 70 -9.77 9.66 -4.52
C ARG A 70 -8.35 9.28 -4.93
N ILE A 71 -7.74 8.34 -4.21
CA ILE A 71 -6.39 7.86 -4.48
C ILE A 71 -6.39 7.00 -5.75
N VAL A 72 -7.33 6.06 -5.87
CA VAL A 72 -7.49 5.22 -7.07
C VAL A 72 -7.66 6.09 -8.32
N LYS A 73 -8.51 7.14 -8.25
CA LYS A 73 -8.71 8.07 -9.36
C LYS A 73 -7.43 8.83 -9.71
N THR A 74 -6.65 9.25 -8.71
CA THR A 74 -5.40 9.99 -8.91
C THR A 74 -4.36 9.12 -9.61
N MET A 75 -4.17 7.89 -9.13
CA MET A 75 -3.23 6.94 -9.73
C MET A 75 -3.65 6.52 -11.15
N GLY A 76 -4.93 6.23 -11.37
CA GLY A 76 -5.40 5.71 -12.66
C GLY A 76 -5.54 6.74 -13.79
N THR A 77 -5.67 8.03 -13.48
CA THR A 77 -5.98 9.04 -14.52
C THR A 77 -5.13 10.29 -14.48
N ARG A 78 -4.52 10.64 -13.34
CA ARG A 78 -3.76 11.90 -13.22
C ARG A 78 -2.29 11.76 -13.56
N ILE A 79 -1.66 10.60 -13.37
CA ILE A 79 -0.23 10.39 -13.63
C ILE A 79 0.03 10.12 -15.12
N THR A 80 -0.73 9.19 -15.69
CA THR A 80 -0.76 8.89 -17.12
C THR A 80 -2.16 8.40 -17.50
N ARG A 81 -2.57 8.57 -18.76
CA ARG A 81 -3.85 8.01 -19.23
C ARG A 81 -3.65 6.54 -19.60
N LEU A 82 -3.98 5.65 -18.68
CA LEU A 82 -3.88 4.21 -18.91
C LEU A 82 -5.04 3.70 -19.78
N ARG A 83 -4.68 2.95 -20.84
CA ARG A 83 -5.61 2.03 -21.52
C ARG A 83 -5.68 0.71 -20.73
N PRO A 84 -6.72 -0.13 -20.91
CA PRO A 84 -6.86 -1.38 -20.16
C PRO A 84 -5.64 -2.29 -20.20
N ILE A 85 -4.97 -2.40 -21.35
CA ILE A 85 -3.71 -3.15 -21.49
C ILE A 85 -2.59 -2.61 -20.61
N GLY A 86 -2.45 -1.28 -20.53
CA GLY A 86 -1.45 -0.63 -19.68
C GLY A 86 -1.79 -0.78 -18.19
N GLY A 87 -3.07 -0.73 -17.85
CA GLY A 87 -3.55 -1.04 -16.49
C GLY A 87 -3.18 -2.46 -16.08
N PHE A 88 -3.49 -3.45 -16.94
CA PHE A 88 -3.13 -4.85 -16.71
C PHE A 88 -1.61 -5.03 -16.52
N CYS A 89 -0.78 -4.43 -17.38
CA CYS A 89 0.68 -4.52 -17.24
C CYS A 89 1.18 -3.88 -15.95
N ALA A 90 0.69 -2.69 -15.59
CA ALA A 90 1.11 -1.98 -14.39
C ALA A 90 0.70 -2.74 -13.11
N GLU A 91 -0.54 -3.20 -13.03
CA GLU A 91 -1.07 -3.94 -11.89
C GLU A 91 -0.38 -5.29 -11.73
N THR A 92 -0.12 -6.00 -12.83
CA THR A 92 0.59 -7.29 -12.80
C THR A 92 2.04 -7.13 -12.36
N ALA A 93 2.76 -6.14 -12.91
CA ALA A 93 4.13 -5.85 -12.51
C ALA A 93 4.20 -5.48 -11.01
N ALA A 94 3.28 -4.62 -10.56
CA ALA A 94 3.22 -4.24 -9.16
C ALA A 94 2.85 -5.41 -8.24
N ALA A 95 1.90 -6.27 -8.66
CA ALA A 95 1.50 -7.45 -7.90
C ALA A 95 2.67 -8.44 -7.76
N ILE A 96 3.40 -8.72 -8.84
CA ILE A 96 4.58 -9.60 -8.80
C ILE A 96 5.64 -9.05 -7.84
N SER A 97 5.95 -7.76 -7.91
CA SER A 97 6.93 -7.14 -7.02
C SER A 97 6.49 -7.17 -5.55
N ILE A 98 5.22 -6.86 -5.26
CA ILE A 98 4.70 -6.86 -3.88
C ILE A 98 4.65 -8.28 -3.32
N ILE A 99 4.13 -9.25 -4.08
CA ILE A 99 4.02 -10.63 -3.62
C ILE A 99 5.42 -11.23 -3.46
N GLY A 100 6.32 -11.02 -4.42
CA GLY A 100 7.71 -11.48 -4.32
C GLY A 100 8.43 -10.93 -3.09
N ALA A 101 8.28 -9.63 -2.81
CA ALA A 101 8.84 -9.02 -1.60
C ALA A 101 8.18 -9.56 -0.32
N SER A 102 6.87 -9.76 -0.33
CA SER A 102 6.12 -10.29 0.83
C SER A 102 6.50 -11.74 1.14
N LEU A 103 6.74 -12.56 0.12
CA LEU A 103 7.25 -13.93 0.28
C LEU A 103 8.68 -13.95 0.86
N ALA A 104 9.50 -12.95 0.53
CA ALA A 104 10.82 -12.76 1.11
C ALA A 104 10.78 -12.12 2.52
N GLY A 105 9.60 -11.79 3.04
CA GLY A 105 9.44 -11.11 4.33
C GLY A 105 9.89 -9.64 4.33
N ILE A 106 10.03 -9.02 3.16
CA ILE A 106 10.51 -7.64 3.01
C ILE A 106 9.30 -6.69 2.96
N PRO A 107 9.15 -5.78 3.94
CA PRO A 107 8.10 -4.77 3.90
C PRO A 107 8.39 -3.78 2.77
N VAL A 108 7.40 -3.53 1.91
CA VAL A 108 7.54 -2.62 0.78
C VAL A 108 6.41 -1.59 0.77
N SER A 109 6.63 -0.48 0.07
CA SER A 109 5.60 0.53 -0.17
C SER A 109 4.78 0.14 -1.39
N THR A 110 3.55 -0.34 -1.17
CA THR A 110 2.61 -0.69 -2.24
C THR A 110 2.34 0.51 -3.16
N THR A 111 2.30 1.72 -2.59
CA THR A 111 2.09 2.98 -3.33
C THR A 111 3.27 3.31 -4.24
N HIS A 112 4.52 3.10 -3.80
CA HIS A 112 5.70 3.27 -4.67
C HIS A 112 5.68 2.26 -5.81
N THR A 113 5.37 1.00 -5.51
CA THR A 113 5.38 -0.05 -6.51
C THR A 113 4.36 0.20 -7.63
N ILE A 114 3.11 0.51 -7.30
CA ILE A 114 2.09 0.79 -8.32
C ILE A 114 2.37 2.09 -9.08
N THR A 115 2.80 3.15 -8.38
CA THR A 115 3.13 4.43 -9.03
C THR A 115 4.29 4.26 -10.00
N GLY A 116 5.35 3.55 -9.59
CA GLY A 116 6.49 3.22 -10.44
C GLY A 116 6.10 2.39 -11.65
N ALA A 117 5.26 1.36 -11.46
CA ALA A 117 4.75 0.55 -12.56
C ALA A 117 3.91 1.38 -13.57
N ILE A 118 3.05 2.28 -13.07
CA ILE A 118 2.25 3.19 -13.91
C ILE A 118 3.15 4.15 -14.70
N VAL A 119 4.16 4.74 -14.06
CA VAL A 119 5.14 5.62 -14.72
C VAL A 119 5.95 4.84 -15.75
N GLY A 120 6.36 3.61 -15.44
CA GLY A 120 7.06 2.71 -16.35
C GLY A 120 6.23 2.42 -17.60
N VAL A 121 4.99 1.98 -17.44
CA VAL A 121 4.05 1.75 -18.56
C VAL A 121 3.77 3.04 -19.35
N GLY A 122 3.66 4.19 -18.68
CA GLY A 122 3.50 5.47 -19.37
C GLY A 122 4.70 5.82 -20.25
N SER A 123 5.91 5.51 -19.76
CA SER A 123 7.16 5.83 -20.43
C SER A 123 7.43 4.97 -21.67
N THR A 124 6.89 3.75 -21.75
CA THR A 124 6.99 2.89 -22.95
C THR A 124 6.19 3.42 -24.14
N ILE A 125 5.15 4.21 -23.89
CA ILE A 125 4.41 4.91 -24.95
C ILE A 125 5.21 6.14 -25.39
N ARG A 126 5.54 7.02 -24.44
CA ARG A 126 6.45 8.17 -24.58
C ARG A 126 6.69 8.81 -23.22
N VAL A 127 7.89 9.30 -22.97
CA VAL A 127 8.26 9.96 -21.70
C VAL A 127 7.35 11.16 -21.38
N THR A 128 6.87 11.88 -22.40
CA THR A 128 5.96 13.04 -22.24
C THR A 128 4.51 12.65 -21.93
N ALA A 129 4.14 11.37 -22.02
CA ALA A 129 2.81 10.91 -21.60
C ALA A 129 2.67 10.90 -20.07
N VAL A 130 3.79 10.82 -19.35
CA VAL A 130 3.84 10.92 -17.90
C VAL A 130 3.78 12.38 -17.50
N ARG A 131 2.85 12.71 -16.59
CA ARG A 131 2.73 14.05 -16.02
C ARG A 131 3.74 14.24 -14.89
N TRP A 132 4.98 14.57 -15.25
CA TRP A 132 6.11 14.72 -14.32
C TRP A 132 5.88 15.70 -13.18
N GLY A 133 5.10 16.78 -13.40
CA GLY A 133 4.74 17.69 -12.31
C GLY A 133 3.97 16.99 -11.18
N ILE A 134 3.04 16.09 -11.52
CA ILE A 134 2.26 15.32 -10.53
C ILE A 134 3.11 14.23 -9.90
N ALA A 135 3.94 13.54 -10.69
CA ALA A 135 4.89 12.55 -10.17
C ALA A 135 5.86 13.19 -9.15
N GLY A 136 6.36 14.40 -9.44
CA GLY A 136 7.20 15.17 -8.54
C GLY A 136 6.49 15.53 -7.22
N THR A 137 5.24 16.01 -7.29
CA THR A 137 4.44 16.28 -6.08
C THR A 137 4.27 15.02 -5.21
N ILE A 138 4.08 13.86 -5.83
CA ILE A 138 3.95 12.58 -5.13
C ILE A 138 5.27 12.21 -4.42
N ILE A 139 6.41 12.35 -5.09
CA ILE A 139 7.73 12.08 -4.50
C ILE A 139 7.98 12.98 -3.28
N TRP A 140 7.68 14.27 -3.39
CA TRP A 140 7.78 15.18 -2.25
C TRP A 140 6.87 14.75 -1.11
N ALA A 141 5.63 14.36 -1.39
CA ALA A 141 4.73 13.85 -0.36
C ALA A 141 5.31 12.61 0.36
N TRP A 142 5.96 11.70 -0.35
CA TRP A 142 6.63 10.54 0.25
C TRP A 142 7.77 10.95 1.18
N ILE A 143 8.62 11.88 0.75
CA ILE A 143 9.73 12.39 1.56
C ILE A 143 9.21 13.06 2.83
N PHE A 144 8.15 13.87 2.73
CA PHE A 144 7.58 14.58 3.89
C PHE A 144 6.79 13.67 4.84
N THR A 145 6.23 12.57 4.37
CA THR A 145 5.40 11.69 5.20
C THR A 145 6.21 11.08 6.36
N ILE A 146 7.47 10.72 6.13
CA ILE A 146 8.36 10.13 7.16
C ILE A 146 8.63 11.10 8.32
N PRO A 147 9.22 12.30 8.11
CA PRO A 147 9.54 13.22 9.20
C PRO A 147 8.29 13.75 9.89
N VAL A 148 7.21 14.00 9.16
CA VAL A 148 5.95 14.48 9.76
C VAL A 148 5.34 13.40 10.65
N SER A 149 5.31 12.14 10.20
CA SER A 149 4.79 11.03 11.02
C SER A 149 5.65 10.80 12.27
N ALA A 150 6.98 10.87 12.12
CA ALA A 150 7.92 10.75 13.24
C ALA A 150 7.73 11.89 14.27
N PHE A 151 7.58 13.12 13.80
CA PHE A 151 7.34 14.28 14.65
C PHE A 151 6.03 14.15 15.43
N ILE A 152 4.93 13.83 14.73
CA ILE A 152 3.61 13.64 15.37
C ILE A 152 3.67 12.50 16.40
N SER A 153 4.31 11.38 16.06
CA SER A 153 4.48 10.24 16.97
C SER A 153 5.28 10.62 18.22
N ALA A 154 6.37 11.39 18.08
CA ALA A 154 7.17 11.86 19.19
C ALA A 154 6.37 12.79 20.11
N VAL A 155 5.63 13.76 19.55
CA VAL A 155 4.77 14.68 20.32
C VAL A 155 3.72 13.89 21.11
N LEU A 156 3.02 12.95 20.46
CA LEU A 156 2.02 12.11 21.13
C LEU A 156 2.63 11.27 22.25
N TYR A 157 3.83 10.70 22.04
CA TYR A 157 4.54 9.93 23.05
C TYR A 157 4.86 10.79 24.29
N PHE A 158 5.40 12.00 24.11
CA PHE A 158 5.71 12.89 25.23
C PHE A 158 4.45 13.31 26.00
N ILE A 159 3.37 13.63 25.29
CA ILE A 159 2.08 13.98 25.93
C ILE A 159 1.57 12.80 26.77
N LEU A 160 1.50 11.60 26.18
CA LEU A 160 1.02 10.41 26.90
C LEU A 160 1.92 10.04 28.08
N LYS A 161 3.24 10.18 27.92
CA LYS A 161 4.20 9.93 28.99
C LYS A 161 3.97 10.89 30.17
N THR A 162 3.75 12.18 29.92
CA THR A 162 3.49 13.16 30.99
C THR A 162 2.13 12.96 31.66
N LEU A 163 1.13 12.42 30.95
CA LEU A 163 -0.20 12.18 31.51
C LEU A 163 -0.33 10.85 32.30
N LEU A 164 0.46 9.84 31.93
CA LEU A 164 0.37 8.48 32.50
C LEU A 164 1.43 8.19 33.58
N GLN A 165 2.38 9.11 33.80
CA GLN A 165 3.33 9.08 34.92
C GLN A 165 2.88 10.05 36.01
#